data_AF-A0A059G8T5-F1
#
_entry.id   AF-A0A059G8T5-F1
#
_cell.length_a   1.000
_cell.length_b   1.000
_cell.length_c   1.000
_cell.angle_alpha   90.00
_cell.angle_beta   90.00
_cell.angle_gamma   90.00
#
_symmetry.space_group_name_H-M   'P 1'
#
loop_
_entity.id
_entity.type
_entity.pdbx_description
1 polymer ?
#
loop_
_entity_poly.entity_id
_entity_poly.type
_entity_poly.pdbx_seq_one_letter_code
_entity_poly.pdbx_strand_id
1 'polypeptide(L)'
;MLFLLNDTIAEIDIPEIHLSKRWKSLGCGDPHGMRAREALEFVTRVISDHVREHMPIDEVLIQDLGSLIIAKTGANAALFPVFESKVSEPRLTILPEAILRALKQRTEQEGTPPNITEIWPLAA
;
A
#
# COMPACT_ATOMS: atom_id res chain seq x y z
N MET A 1 8.05 6.94 8.01
CA MET A 1 7.74 5.51 8.24
C MET A 1 7.67 4.83 6.89
N LEU A 2 8.20 3.62 6.75
CA LEU A 2 8.13 2.90 5.48
C LEU A 2 6.82 2.15 5.34
N PHE A 3 6.28 2.14 4.12
CA PHE A 3 5.11 1.38 3.72
C PHE A 3 5.41 0.57 2.47
N LEU A 4 5.09 -0.72 2.49
CA LEU A 4 5.21 -1.60 1.32
C LEU A 4 3.83 -1.80 0.70
N LEU A 5 3.65 -1.37 -0.55
CA LEU A 5 2.47 -1.68 -1.37
C LEU A 5 2.89 -2.58 -2.51
N ASN A 6 2.41 -3.83 -2.52
CA ASN A 6 2.89 -4.87 -3.44
C ASN A 6 4.42 -4.90 -3.40
N ASP A 7 5.07 -4.47 -4.47
CA ASP A 7 6.51 -4.45 -4.71
C ASP A 7 7.11 -3.03 -4.67
N THR A 8 6.38 -2.05 -4.16
CA THR A 8 6.85 -0.66 -4.08
C THR A 8 6.91 -0.20 -2.63
N ILE A 9 8.05 0.34 -2.23
CA ILE A 9 8.25 0.91 -0.90
C ILE A 9 8.15 2.43 -0.98
N ALA A 10 7.23 3.00 -0.23
CA ALA A 10 7.08 4.44 -0.08
C ALA A 10 7.47 4.88 1.34
N GLU A 11 8.02 6.08 1.43
CA GLU A 11 8.23 6.75 2.71
C GLU A 11 7.06 7.69 2.99
N ILE A 12 6.44 7.51 4.16
CA ILE A 12 5.29 8.29 4.62
C ILE A 12 5.69 9.01 5.90
N ASP A 13 5.75 10.33 5.83
CA ASP A 13 5.96 11.20 6.99
C ASP A 13 4.67 11.33 7.79
N ILE A 14 4.66 10.75 8.99
CA ILE A 14 3.55 10.80 9.96
C ILE A 14 2.19 10.50 9.27
N PRO A 15 1.86 9.22 9.04
CA PRO A 15 0.70 8.80 8.26
C PRO A 15 -0.62 9.51 8.60
N GLU A 16 -0.87 9.77 9.88
CA GLU A 16 -2.08 10.47 10.35
C GLU A 16 -2.12 11.92 9.88
N ILE A 17 -0.99 12.62 9.92
CA ILE A 17 -0.89 14.00 9.44
C ILE A 17 -1.01 14.02 7.92
N HIS A 18 -0.33 13.10 7.22
CA HIS A 18 -0.42 12.98 5.76
C HIS A 18 -1.88 12.76 5.33
N LEU A 19 -2.55 11.76 5.92
CA LEU A 19 -3.96 11.47 5.65
C LEU A 19 -4.86 12.68 5.95
N SER A 20 -4.64 13.39 7.08
CA SER A 20 -5.44 14.57 7.45
C SER A 20 -5.46 15.65 6.36
N LYS A 21 -4.36 15.81 5.62
CA LYS A 21 -4.19 16.80 4.55
C LYS A 21 -4.72 16.33 3.20
N ARG A 22 -4.75 15.00 2.96
CA ARG A 22 -4.89 14.41 1.63
C ARG A 22 -6.21 13.66 1.42
N TRP A 23 -6.92 13.27 2.48
CA TRP A 23 -8.10 12.41 2.35
C TRP A 23 -9.20 12.96 1.42
N LYS A 24 -9.36 14.30 1.37
CA LYS A 24 -10.34 14.95 0.48
C LYS A 24 -9.96 14.81 -0.99
N SER A 25 -8.68 15.01 -1.33
CA SER A 25 -8.19 14.82 -2.70
C SER A 25 -8.11 13.35 -3.09
N LEU A 26 -7.79 12.48 -2.13
CA LEU A 26 -7.84 11.03 -2.32
C LEU A 26 -9.27 10.54 -2.61
N GLY A 27 -10.28 11.21 -2.05
CA GLY A 27 -11.68 10.89 -2.31
C GLY A 27 -12.16 9.64 -1.56
N CYS A 28 -11.51 9.27 -0.45
CA CYS A 28 -11.89 8.11 0.34
C CYS A 28 -13.15 8.32 1.20
N GLY A 29 -13.65 9.57 1.30
CA GLY A 29 -14.63 9.96 2.32
C GLY A 29 -13.94 10.29 3.65
N ASP A 30 -14.72 10.65 4.68
CA ASP A 30 -14.17 11.04 5.98
C ASP A 30 -13.49 9.83 6.67
N PRO A 31 -12.15 9.84 6.83
CA PRO A 31 -11.46 8.73 7.45
C PRO A 31 -11.83 8.59 8.93
N HIS A 32 -12.26 9.62 9.66
CA HIS A 32 -12.54 9.47 11.09
C HIS A 32 -13.72 8.55 11.40
N GLY A 33 -14.73 8.51 10.53
CA GLY A 33 -15.88 7.60 10.63
C GLY A 33 -15.70 6.24 9.94
N MET A 34 -14.60 6.07 9.19
CA MET A 34 -14.38 4.91 8.33
C MET A 34 -13.83 3.71 9.10
N ARG A 35 -14.42 2.53 8.86
CA ARG A 35 -13.95 1.23 9.34
C ARG A 35 -12.80 0.71 8.49
N ALA A 36 -11.98 -0.17 9.07
CA ALA A 36 -10.89 -0.87 8.37
C ALA A 36 -11.33 -1.51 7.05
N ARG A 37 -12.49 -2.18 7.06
CA ARG A 37 -13.05 -2.83 5.87
C ARG A 37 -13.37 -1.84 4.75
N GLU A 38 -14.01 -0.71 5.07
CA GLU A 38 -14.37 0.31 4.08
C GLU A 38 -13.13 0.95 3.47
N ALA A 39 -12.08 1.15 4.27
CA ALA A 39 -10.78 1.61 3.79
C ALA A 39 -10.17 0.63 2.78
N LEU A 40 -10.18 -0.67 3.08
CA LEU A 40 -9.66 -1.69 2.17
C LEU A 40 -10.50 -1.84 0.91
N GLU A 41 -11.83 -1.76 1.01
CA GLU A 41 -12.71 -1.75 -0.16
C GLU A 41 -12.42 -0.55 -1.07
N PHE A 42 -12.21 0.64 -0.49
CA PHE A 42 -11.79 1.82 -1.22
C PHE A 42 -10.44 1.62 -1.92
N VAL A 43 -9.41 1.20 -1.20
CA VAL A 43 -8.07 1.01 -1.77
C VAL A 43 -8.08 -0.08 -2.85
N THR A 44 -8.78 -1.19 -2.62
CA THR A 44 -8.92 -2.28 -3.61
C THR A 44 -9.54 -1.75 -4.90
N ARG A 45 -10.56 -0.88 -4.81
CA ARG A 45 -11.18 -0.26 -5.98
C ARG A 45 -10.19 0.62 -6.74
N VAL A 46 -9.45 1.49 -6.06
CA VAL A 46 -8.45 2.36 -6.68
C VAL A 46 -7.37 1.54 -7.40
N ILE A 47 -6.84 0.50 -6.74
CA ILE A 47 -5.83 -0.38 -7.33
C ILE A 47 -6.42 -1.15 -8.52
N SER A 48 -7.66 -1.63 -8.40
CA SER A 48 -8.35 -2.34 -9.49
C SER A 48 -8.52 -1.47 -10.73
N ASP A 49 -8.84 -0.19 -10.57
CA ASP A 49 -8.96 0.75 -11.68
C ASP A 49 -7.61 0.94 -12.39
N HIS A 50 -6.51 1.10 -11.64
CA HIS A 50 -5.16 1.21 -12.20
C HIS A 50 -4.70 -0.07 -12.92
N VAL A 51 -4.97 -1.24 -12.32
CA VAL A 51 -4.69 -2.54 -12.93
C VAL A 51 -5.48 -2.73 -14.22
N ARG A 52 -6.77 -2.39 -14.23
CA ARG A 52 -7.62 -2.46 -15.42
C ARG A 52 -7.12 -1.54 -16.53
N GLU A 53 -6.70 -0.33 -16.17
CA GLU A 53 -6.23 0.69 -17.11
C GLU A 53 -4.76 0.54 -17.49
N HIS A 54 -4.06 -0.47 -16.94
CA HIS A 54 -2.62 -0.69 -17.11
C HIS A 54 -1.79 0.57 -16.79
N MET A 55 -2.26 1.35 -15.81
CA MET A 55 -1.61 2.57 -15.36
C MET A 55 -0.76 2.29 -14.11
N PRO A 56 0.49 2.78 -14.06
CA PRO A 56 1.29 2.70 -12.85
C PRO A 56 0.66 3.56 -11.75
N ILE A 57 0.79 3.11 -10.51
CA ILE A 57 0.41 3.89 -9.32
C ILE A 57 1.60 4.77 -8.97
N ASP A 58 1.43 6.10 -8.99
CA ASP A 58 2.50 7.02 -8.64
C ASP A 58 2.79 7.03 -7.13
N GLU A 59 3.99 7.50 -6.75
CA GLU A 59 4.45 7.50 -5.36
C GLU A 59 3.53 8.27 -4.41
N VAL A 60 2.96 9.39 -4.85
CA VAL A 60 2.07 10.22 -4.01
C VAL A 60 0.78 9.46 -3.73
N LEU A 61 0.23 8.76 -4.73
CA LEU A 61 -0.93 7.91 -4.54
C LEU A 61 -0.60 6.72 -3.62
N ILE A 62 0.59 6.12 -3.73
CA ILE A 62 1.03 5.06 -2.79
C ILE A 62 1.09 5.60 -1.36
N GLN A 63 1.62 6.81 -1.14
CA GLN A 63 1.67 7.45 0.17
C GLN A 63 0.26 7.75 0.71
N ASP A 64 -0.64 8.23 -0.14
CA ASP A 64 -2.03 8.51 0.23
C ASP A 64 -2.77 7.23 0.63
N LEU A 65 -2.68 6.16 -0.18
CA LEU A 65 -3.29 4.86 0.09
C LEU A 65 -2.66 4.18 1.32
N GLY A 66 -1.34 4.22 1.43
CA GLY A 66 -0.60 3.67 2.57
C GLY A 66 -0.95 4.36 3.87
N SER A 67 -1.10 5.69 3.86
CA SER A 67 -1.52 6.45 5.04
C SER A 67 -2.91 6.04 5.51
N LEU A 68 -3.84 5.81 4.56
CA LEU A 68 -5.18 5.32 4.88
C LEU A 68 -5.13 3.90 5.46
N ILE A 69 -4.36 2.98 4.86
CA ILE A 69 -4.22 1.60 5.37
C ILE A 69 -3.62 1.60 6.78
N ILE A 70 -2.52 2.31 7.00
CA ILE A 70 -1.86 2.38 8.31
C ILE A 70 -2.84 2.91 9.35
N ALA A 71 -3.48 4.06 9.09
CA ALA A 71 -4.39 4.70 10.03
C ALA A 71 -5.62 3.84 10.37
N LYS A 72 -6.01 2.92 9.49
CA LYS A 72 -7.23 2.13 9.62
C LYS A 72 -7.00 0.70 10.11
N THR A 73 -5.82 0.16 9.86
CA THR A 73 -5.53 -1.27 10.08
C THR A 73 -4.28 -1.50 10.93
N GLY A 74 -3.41 -0.50 11.05
CA GLY A 74 -2.08 -0.63 11.66
C GLY A 74 -1.04 -1.35 10.78
N ALA A 75 -1.44 -1.87 9.62
CA ALA A 75 -0.53 -2.57 8.70
C ALA A 75 0.40 -1.59 7.98
N ASN A 76 1.69 -1.92 7.90
CA ASN A 76 2.68 -1.17 7.13
C ASN A 76 3.13 -1.89 5.86
N ALA A 77 2.51 -3.03 5.56
CA ALA A 77 2.72 -3.78 4.33
C ALA A 77 1.37 -4.34 3.86
N ALA A 78 1.05 -4.09 2.59
CA ALA A 78 -0.18 -4.52 1.95
C ALA A 78 0.11 -5.11 0.57
N LEU A 79 -0.43 -6.29 0.33
CA LEU A 79 -0.39 -6.96 -0.97
C LEU A 79 -1.80 -7.06 -1.53
N PHE A 80 -1.96 -6.64 -2.78
CA PHE A 80 -3.17 -6.73 -3.58
C PHE A 80 -2.87 -7.65 -4.77
N PRO A 81 -3.02 -8.98 -4.61
CA PRO A 81 -2.64 -9.93 -5.66
C PRO A 81 -3.47 -9.70 -6.93
N VAL A 82 -2.81 -9.72 -8.09
CA VAL A 82 -3.48 -9.58 -9.38
C VAL A 82 -3.44 -10.91 -10.11
N PHE A 83 -4.62 -11.42 -10.49
CA PHE A 83 -4.79 -12.61 -11.31
C PHE A 83 -5.72 -12.28 -12.47
N GLU A 84 -5.29 -12.52 -13.71
CA GLU A 84 -6.08 -12.21 -14.92
C GLU A 84 -6.65 -10.77 -14.92
N SER A 85 -5.82 -9.79 -14.58
CA SER A 85 -6.18 -8.36 -14.47
C SER A 85 -7.27 -8.04 -13.43
N LYS A 86 -7.52 -8.96 -12.49
CA LYS A 86 -8.42 -8.76 -11.35
C LYS A 86 -7.65 -8.75 -10.04
N VAL A 87 -7.93 -7.77 -9.21
CA VAL A 87 -7.38 -7.69 -7.85
C VAL A 87 -8.17 -8.65 -6.96
N SER A 88 -7.45 -9.53 -6.27
CA SER A 88 -7.98 -10.49 -5.30
C SER A 88 -8.04 -9.89 -3.89
N GLU A 89 -8.44 -10.69 -2.90
CA GLU A 89 -8.50 -10.25 -1.51
C GLU A 89 -7.14 -9.73 -1.00
N PRO A 90 -7.08 -8.52 -0.41
CA PRO A 90 -5.84 -7.95 0.05
C PRO A 90 -5.29 -8.68 1.26
N ARG A 91 -3.96 -8.77 1.34
CA ARG A 91 -3.24 -9.35 2.46
C ARG A 91 -2.47 -8.26 3.17
N LEU A 92 -2.67 -8.14 4.47
CA LEU A 92 -2.04 -7.13 5.32
C LEU A 92 -1.08 -7.79 6.29
N THR A 93 0.04 -7.14 6.57
CA THR A 93 0.93 -7.53 7.66
C THR A 93 1.66 -6.33 8.23
N ILE A 94 2.30 -6.54 9.37
CA ILE A 94 3.22 -5.58 9.99
C ILE A 94 4.61 -6.17 9.89
N LEU A 95 5.48 -5.52 9.11
CA LEU A 95 6.89 -5.86 8.99
C LEU A 95 7.71 -4.96 9.92
N PRO A 96 8.77 -5.50 10.57
CA PRO A 96 9.76 -4.68 11.24
C PRO A 96 10.34 -3.62 10.29
N GLU A 97 10.46 -2.38 10.77
CA GLU A 97 10.99 -1.25 9.97
C GLU A 97 12.40 -1.55 9.42
N ALA A 98 13.20 -2.33 10.14
CA ALA A 98 14.53 -2.76 9.67
C ALA A 98 14.46 -3.63 8.40
N ILE A 99 13.44 -4.48 8.28
CA ILE A 99 13.22 -5.28 7.07
C ILE A 99 12.82 -4.38 5.91
N LEU A 100 11.88 -3.45 6.13
CA LEU A 100 11.47 -2.49 5.10
C LEU A 100 12.65 -1.61 4.63
N ARG A 101 13.52 -1.17 5.54
CA ARG A 101 14.74 -0.42 5.18
C ARG A 101 15.70 -1.25 4.34
N ALA A 102 15.93 -2.51 4.71
CA ALA A 102 16.80 -3.40 3.96
C ALA A 102 16.25 -3.64 2.54
N LEU A 103 14.94 -3.85 2.40
CA LEU A 103 14.29 -3.99 1.10
C LEU A 103 14.42 -2.71 0.26
N LYS A 104 14.15 -1.52 0.85
CA LYS A 104 14.32 -0.23 0.16
C LYS A 104 15.75 -0.03 -0.33
N GLN A 105 16.74 -0.26 0.54
CA GLN A 105 18.16 -0.13 0.18
C GLN A 105 18.55 -1.09 -0.95
N ARG A 106 18.08 -2.34 -0.90
CA ARG A 106 18.33 -3.31 -1.95
C ARG A 106 17.72 -2.86 -3.29
N THR A 107 16.49 -2.36 -3.28
CA THR A 107 15.84 -1.83 -4.49
C THR A 107 16.59 -0.62 -5.05
N GLU A 108 17.06 0.29 -4.20
CA GLU A 108 17.85 1.46 -4.62
C GLU A 108 19.24 1.09 -5.18
N GLN A 109 19.89 0.05 -4.63
CA GLN A 109 21.24 -0.37 -5.04
C GLN A 109 21.26 -1.32 -6.24
N GLU A 110 20.35 -2.30 -6.25
CA GLU A 110 20.32 -3.39 -7.23
C GLU A 110 19.30 -3.14 -8.35
N GLY A 111 18.44 -2.11 -8.23
CA GLY A 111 17.35 -1.84 -9.16
C GLY A 111 16.27 -2.95 -9.18
N THR A 112 16.30 -3.86 -8.20
CA THR A 112 15.40 -5.02 -8.14
C THR A 112 14.28 -4.76 -7.14
N PRO A 113 13.01 -4.91 -7.52
CA PRO A 113 11.89 -4.73 -6.61
C PRO A 113 11.90 -5.77 -5.48
N PRO A 114 11.28 -5.49 -4.31
CA PRO A 114 11.09 -6.45 -3.23
C PRO A 114 10.45 -7.75 -3.71
N ASN A 115 11.02 -8.88 -3.29
CA ASN A 115 10.49 -10.19 -3.64
C ASN A 115 9.26 -10.52 -2.79
N ILE A 116 8.07 -10.42 -3.40
CA ILE A 116 6.78 -10.70 -2.74
C ILE A 116 6.71 -12.12 -2.18
N THR A 117 7.37 -13.10 -2.82
CA THR A 117 7.34 -14.50 -2.37
C THR A 117 8.12 -14.72 -1.08
N GLU A 118 9.12 -13.89 -0.78
CA GLU A 118 9.83 -13.94 0.50
C GLU A 118 8.98 -13.36 1.64
N ILE A 119 8.14 -12.39 1.33
CA ILE A 119 7.31 -11.66 2.31
C ILE A 119 5.97 -12.38 2.54
N TRP A 120 5.38 -12.91 1.47
CA TRP A 120 4.16 -13.71 1.47
C TRP A 120 4.36 -15.00 0.66
N PRO A 121 4.90 -16.08 1.27
CA PRO A 121 5.24 -17.33 0.58
C PRO A 121 4.08 -18.05 -0.12
N LEU A 122 2.83 -17.71 0.23
CA LEU A 122 1.61 -18.30 -0.34
C LEU A 122 0.87 -17.35 -1.29
N ALA A 123 1.53 -16.31 -1.81
CA ALA A 123 0.90 -15.28 -2.65
C ALA A 123 1.27 -15.34 -4.14
N ALA A 124 2.17 -16.24 -4.54
CA ALA A 124 2.49 -16.54 -5.93
C ALA A 124 1.65 -17.70 -6.48
#